data_AF-A0A1M3QYM6-F1
#
_entry.id   AF-A0A1M3QYM6-F1
#
_cell.length_a   1.000
_cell.length_b   1.000
_cell.length_c   1.000
_cell.angle_alpha   90.00
_cell.angle_beta   90.00
_cell.angle_gamma   90.00
#
_symmetry.space_group_name_H-M   'P 1'
#
loop_
_entity.id
_entity.type
_entity.pdbx_description
1 polymer ?
#
loop_
_entity_poly.entity_id
_entity_poly.type
_entity_poly.pdbx_seq_one_letter_code
_entity_poly.pdbx_strand_id
1 'polypeptide(L)'
;MSVWRQKAIECAPELKTEFQAVDLTPYVVFMELLPIVRQAHIDKDNDRLSKIYLFAEWCLRQNDQKLWNAIGVSFYEHLMDTPETFKQFTNWIKKDIYTDIRDLLSQRADEKQMKDLDEYYGIKKLK
;
A
#
# COMPACT_ATOMS: atom_id res chain seq x y z
N MET A 1 -16.80 16.49 1.18
CA MET A 1 -15.49 15.81 1.17
C MET A 1 -15.65 14.47 0.48
N SER A 2 -14.69 14.03 -0.35
CA SER A 2 -14.78 12.69 -0.97
C SER A 2 -14.57 11.59 0.07
N VAL A 3 -15.14 10.41 -0.18
CA VAL A 3 -15.03 9.24 0.72
C VAL A 3 -13.56 8.86 0.95
N TRP A 4 -12.73 8.88 -0.10
CA TRP A 4 -11.32 8.53 0.01
C TRP A 4 -10.53 9.51 0.89
N ARG A 5 -10.85 10.82 0.87
CA ARG A 5 -10.20 11.83 1.73
C ARG A 5 -10.54 11.58 3.20
N GLN A 6 -11.79 11.28 3.50
CA GLN A 6 -12.21 10.95 4.85
C GLN A 6 -11.47 9.72 5.39
N LYS A 7 -11.34 8.66 4.59
CA LYS A 7 -10.57 7.46 4.94
C LYS A 7 -9.09 7.73 5.14
N ALA A 8 -8.48 8.56 4.28
CA ALA A 8 -7.08 8.97 4.44
C ALA A 8 -6.85 9.69 5.78
N ILE A 9 -7.76 10.58 6.18
CA ILE A 9 -7.69 11.29 7.47
C ILE A 9 -7.81 10.30 8.65
N GLU A 10 -8.59 9.23 8.52
CA GLU A 10 -8.69 8.19 9.55
C GLU A 10 -7.37 7.40 9.72
N CYS A 11 -6.58 7.27 8.65
CA CYS A 11 -5.26 6.65 8.67
C CYS A 11 -4.17 7.55 9.29
N ALA A 12 -4.27 8.86 9.06
CA ALA A 12 -3.33 9.86 9.57
C ALA A 12 -4.08 11.12 10.04
N PRO A 13 -4.72 11.09 11.23
CA PRO A 13 -5.46 12.24 11.74
C PRO A 13 -4.58 13.48 11.94
N GLU A 14 -3.28 13.30 12.15
CA GLU A 14 -2.30 14.38 12.26
C GLU A 14 -2.09 15.14 10.95
N LEU A 15 -2.43 14.55 9.78
CA LEU A 15 -2.34 15.17 8.45
C LEU A 15 -3.69 15.70 7.96
N LYS A 16 -4.65 15.92 8.85
CA LYS A 16 -6.01 16.31 8.47
C LYS A 16 -6.06 17.59 7.65
N THR A 17 -5.27 18.60 8.00
CA THR A 17 -5.28 19.90 7.33
C THR A 17 -4.76 19.76 5.90
N GLU A 18 -3.67 19.02 5.75
CA GLU A 18 -3.00 18.70 4.49
C GLU A 18 -3.94 17.87 3.60
N PHE A 19 -4.62 16.88 4.17
CA PHE A 19 -5.56 16.02 3.44
C PHE A 19 -6.90 16.72 3.10
N GLN A 20 -7.10 17.94 3.57
CA GLN A 20 -8.23 18.80 3.20
C GLN A 20 -7.87 19.82 2.10
N ALA A 21 -6.60 19.91 1.69
CA ALA A 21 -6.18 20.82 0.64
C ALA A 21 -6.93 20.56 -0.68
N VAL A 22 -7.27 21.65 -1.38
CA VAL A 22 -8.12 21.62 -2.58
C VAL A 22 -7.42 20.90 -3.75
N ASP A 23 -6.11 21.08 -3.85
CA ASP A 23 -5.22 20.52 -4.86
C ASP A 23 -4.64 19.15 -4.49
N LEU A 24 -5.02 18.59 -3.33
CA LEU A 24 -4.57 17.27 -2.88
C LEU A 24 -4.92 16.18 -3.91
N THR A 25 -3.92 15.36 -4.25
CA THR A 25 -4.07 14.17 -5.07
C THR A 25 -3.91 12.88 -4.25
N PRO A 26 -4.50 11.75 -4.67
CA PRO A 26 -4.27 10.46 -4.02
C PRO A 26 -2.79 10.05 -3.96
N TYR A 27 -1.99 10.45 -4.95
CA TYR A 27 -0.54 10.20 -4.98
C TYR A 27 0.16 10.83 -3.77
N VAL A 28 -0.13 12.10 -3.48
CA VAL A 28 0.44 12.81 -2.33
C VAL A 28 0.05 12.09 -1.03
N VAL A 29 -1.22 11.70 -0.89
CA VAL A 29 -1.66 10.95 0.30
C VAL A 29 -0.87 9.66 0.51
N PHE A 30 -0.69 8.85 -0.54
CA PHE A 30 0.03 7.59 -0.40
C PHE A 30 1.52 7.79 -0.11
N MET A 31 2.14 8.82 -0.68
CA MET A 31 3.51 9.20 -0.35
C MET A 31 3.66 9.61 1.12
N GLU A 32 2.70 10.35 1.69
CA GLU A 32 2.69 10.70 3.12
C GLU A 32 2.41 9.48 4.03
N LEU A 33 1.62 8.51 3.57
CA LEU A 33 1.33 7.29 4.33
C LEU A 33 2.50 6.30 4.36
N LEU A 34 3.47 6.37 3.44
CA LEU A 34 4.63 5.48 3.40
C LEU A 34 5.54 5.56 4.66
N PRO A 35 6.03 6.74 5.08
CA PRO A 35 6.80 6.82 6.32
C PRO A 35 5.98 6.41 7.55
N ILE A 36 4.66 6.68 7.53
CA ILE A 36 3.74 6.31 8.61
C ILE A 36 3.58 4.78 8.70
N VAL A 37 3.35 4.08 7.59
CA VAL A 37 3.20 2.61 7.61
C VAL A 37 4.50 1.94 8.05
N ARG A 38 5.65 2.47 7.62
CA ARG A 38 6.96 1.99 8.07
C ARG A 38 7.13 2.14 9.58
N GLN A 39 6.84 3.33 10.11
CA GLN A 39 6.94 3.58 11.55
C GLN A 39 5.96 2.70 12.35
N ALA A 40 4.74 2.51 11.85
CA ALA A 40 3.75 1.64 12.47
C ALA A 40 4.22 0.16 12.50
N HIS A 41 4.96 -0.31 11.49
CA HIS A 41 5.61 -1.64 11.53
C HIS A 41 6.70 -1.73 12.59
N ILE A 42 7.50 -0.67 12.78
CA ILE A 42 8.54 -0.60 13.81
C ILE A 42 7.91 -0.64 15.20
N ASP A 43 6.87 0.15 15.41
CA ASP A 43 6.19 0.32 16.70
C ASP A 43 5.20 -0.82 17.00
N LYS A 44 4.94 -1.70 16.02
CA LYS A 44 3.91 -2.75 16.06
C LYS A 44 2.51 -2.19 16.33
N ASP A 45 2.22 -1.02 15.77
CA ASP A 45 0.92 -0.37 15.84
C ASP A 45 -0.05 -1.03 14.84
N ASN A 46 -0.54 -2.22 15.22
CA ASN A 46 -1.42 -3.02 14.38
C ASN A 46 -2.76 -2.32 14.07
N ASP A 47 -3.23 -1.45 14.96
CA ASP A 47 -4.46 -0.69 14.75
C ASP A 47 -4.28 0.31 13.61
N ARG A 48 -3.14 1.01 13.59
CA ARG A 48 -2.80 1.94 12.51
C ARG A 48 -2.49 1.22 11.20
N LEU A 49 -1.73 0.13 11.25
CA LEU A 49 -1.48 -0.71 10.08
C LEU A 49 -2.78 -1.22 9.47
N SER A 50 -3.71 -1.70 10.29
CA SER A 50 -5.02 -2.18 9.84
C SER A 50 -5.79 -1.12 9.08
N LYS A 51 -5.88 0.11 9.62
CA LYS A 51 -6.55 1.23 8.93
C LYS A 51 -5.92 1.54 7.58
N ILE A 52 -4.59 1.60 7.52
CA ILE A 52 -3.86 1.93 6.28
C ILE A 52 -4.05 0.83 5.23
N TYR A 53 -3.86 -0.44 5.57
CA TYR A 53 -4.00 -1.54 4.62
C TYR A 53 -5.46 -1.73 4.17
N LEU A 54 -6.44 -1.55 5.05
CA LEU A 54 -7.86 -1.55 4.66
C LEU A 54 -8.20 -0.40 3.71
N PHE A 55 -7.63 0.79 3.94
CA PHE A 55 -7.79 1.92 3.04
C PHE A 55 -7.13 1.67 1.68
N ALA A 56 -5.92 1.10 1.67
CA ALA A 56 -5.20 0.73 0.45
C ALA A 56 -5.98 -0.28 -0.39
N GLU A 57 -6.47 -1.35 0.24
CA GLU A 57 -7.30 -2.35 -0.43
C GLU A 57 -8.59 -1.74 -0.97
N TRP A 58 -9.25 -0.89 -0.18
CA TRP A 58 -10.46 -0.21 -0.63
C TRP A 58 -10.19 0.65 -1.87
N CYS A 59 -9.08 1.40 -1.90
CA CYS A 59 -8.69 2.22 -3.05
C CYS A 59 -8.40 1.38 -4.30
N LEU A 60 -7.70 0.25 -4.16
CA LEU A 60 -7.39 -0.65 -5.27
C LEU A 60 -8.65 -1.21 -5.93
N ARG A 61 -9.71 -1.43 -5.15
CA ARG A 61 -10.99 -1.98 -5.62
C ARG A 61 -11.96 -0.92 -6.18
N GLN A 62 -11.58 0.36 -6.24
CA GLN A 62 -12.45 1.39 -6.80
C GLN A 62 -12.43 1.39 -8.34
N ASN A 63 -13.55 1.75 -8.97
CA ASN A 63 -13.61 2.01 -10.42
C ASN A 63 -13.07 3.41 -10.82
N ASP A 64 -12.19 3.99 -10.00
CA ASP A 64 -11.56 5.28 -10.25
C ASP A 64 -10.07 5.06 -10.52
N GLN A 65 -9.66 5.29 -11.77
CA GLN A 65 -8.27 5.12 -12.20
C GLN A 65 -7.28 5.94 -11.39
N LYS A 66 -7.65 7.13 -10.93
CA LYS A 66 -6.73 7.94 -10.13
C LYS A 66 -6.46 7.30 -8.78
N LEU A 67 -7.43 6.58 -8.21
CA LEU A 67 -7.28 5.90 -6.92
C LEU A 67 -6.50 4.61 -7.06
N TRP A 68 -6.92 3.70 -7.95
CA TRP A 68 -6.24 2.39 -8.07
C TRP A 68 -4.83 2.52 -8.62
N ASN A 69 -4.58 3.50 -9.52
CA ASN A 69 -3.24 3.72 -10.04
C ASN A 69 -2.33 4.32 -8.95
N ALA A 70 -2.81 5.34 -8.23
CA ALA A 70 -2.02 5.97 -7.18
C ALA A 70 -1.65 5.00 -6.05
N ILE A 71 -2.56 4.13 -5.61
CA ILE A 71 -2.21 3.13 -4.59
C ILE A 71 -1.20 2.10 -5.12
N GLY A 72 -1.33 1.67 -6.38
CA GLY A 72 -0.39 0.76 -7.00
C GLY A 72 1.03 1.32 -7.00
N VAL A 73 1.20 2.52 -7.58
CA VAL A 73 2.53 3.11 -7.85
C VAL A 73 3.09 4.00 -6.74
N SER A 74 2.30 4.35 -5.73
CA SER A 74 2.78 5.23 -4.63
C SER A 74 2.63 4.60 -3.26
N PHE A 75 2.16 3.35 -3.18
CA PHE A 75 2.11 2.60 -1.92
C PHE A 75 2.57 1.16 -2.11
N TYR A 76 1.86 0.36 -2.91
CA TYR A 76 2.12 -1.08 -3.00
C TYR A 76 3.51 -1.42 -3.54
N GLU A 77 3.95 -0.76 -4.63
CA GLU A 77 5.31 -0.97 -5.14
C GLU A 77 6.38 -0.67 -4.09
N HIS A 78 6.15 0.38 -3.29
CA HIS A 78 7.09 0.88 -2.29
C HIS A 78 7.18 0.05 -1.02
N LEU A 79 6.25 -0.89 -0.79
CA LEU A 79 6.36 -1.84 0.33
C LEU A 79 7.60 -2.73 0.20
N MET A 80 8.22 -2.80 -0.97
CA MET A 80 9.45 -3.54 -1.23
C MET A 80 10.72 -2.78 -0.81
N ASP A 81 10.63 -1.46 -0.61
CA ASP A 81 11.80 -0.58 -0.43
C ASP A 81 12.51 -0.78 0.92
N THR A 82 11.81 -1.26 1.96
CA THR A 82 12.37 -1.37 3.31
C THR A 82 12.21 -2.78 3.90
N PRO A 83 13.17 -3.24 4.73
CA PRO A 83 13.05 -4.52 5.41
C PRO A 83 11.82 -4.59 6.33
N GLU A 84 11.43 -3.46 6.94
CA GLU A 84 10.30 -3.39 7.86
C GLU A 84 8.98 -3.73 7.14
N THR A 85 8.74 -3.12 5.98
CA THR A 85 7.52 -3.36 5.19
C THR A 85 7.58 -4.70 4.46
N PHE A 86 8.74 -5.09 3.91
CA PHE A 86 8.87 -6.35 3.18
C PHE A 86 8.69 -7.58 4.07
N LYS A 87 9.31 -7.61 5.27
CA LYS A 87 9.20 -8.76 6.20
C LYS A 87 7.76 -9.03 6.63
N GLN A 88 6.92 -8.00 6.66
CA GLN A 88 5.52 -8.10 7.05
C GLN A 88 4.58 -8.19 5.86
N PHE A 89 5.08 -8.15 4.63
CA PHE A 89 4.27 -8.06 3.41
C PHE A 89 3.19 -9.14 3.35
N THR A 90 3.57 -10.40 3.60
CA THR A 90 2.67 -11.56 3.54
C THR A 90 1.62 -11.60 4.66
N ASN A 91 1.80 -10.82 5.73
CA ASN A 91 0.82 -10.72 6.81
C ASN A 91 -0.32 -9.75 6.48
N TRP A 92 -0.08 -8.80 5.57
CA TRP A 92 -1.01 -7.71 5.29
C TRP A 92 -1.57 -7.74 3.86
N ILE A 93 -0.90 -8.41 2.93
CA ILE A 93 -1.32 -8.47 1.52
C ILE A 93 -2.02 -9.80 1.25
N LYS A 94 -3.23 -9.71 0.69
CA LYS A 94 -4.00 -10.88 0.26
C LYS A 94 -3.48 -11.40 -1.08
N LYS A 95 -3.69 -12.68 -1.37
CA LYS A 95 -3.23 -13.32 -2.61
C LYS A 95 -3.80 -12.69 -3.88
N ASP A 96 -5.06 -12.29 -3.87
CA ASP A 96 -5.70 -11.61 -5.00
C ASP A 96 -5.02 -10.26 -5.26
N ILE A 97 -4.86 -9.45 -4.22
CA ILE A 97 -4.12 -8.16 -4.30
C ILE A 97 -2.71 -8.39 -4.82
N TYR A 98 -1.97 -9.36 -4.26
CA TYR A 98 -0.62 -9.69 -4.72
C TYR A 98 -0.59 -10.01 -6.22
N THR A 99 -1.56 -10.79 -6.70
CA THR A 99 -1.65 -11.14 -8.12
C THR A 99 -1.87 -9.90 -8.99
N ASP A 100 -2.70 -8.96 -8.54
CA ASP A 100 -2.99 -7.72 -9.25
C ASP A 100 -1.79 -6.76 -9.31
N ILE A 101 -1.00 -6.68 -8.23
CA ILE A 101 0.13 -5.73 -8.11
C ILE A 101 1.48 -6.35 -8.45
N ARG A 102 1.55 -7.64 -8.78
CA ARG A 102 2.82 -8.39 -8.90
C ARG A 102 3.83 -7.73 -9.82
N ASP A 103 3.38 -7.25 -10.97
CA ASP A 103 4.25 -6.63 -11.96
C ASP A 103 4.79 -5.27 -11.48
N LEU A 104 4.02 -4.54 -10.67
CA LEU A 104 4.48 -3.30 -10.02
C LEU A 104 5.58 -3.59 -8.99
N LEU A 105 5.43 -4.66 -8.19
CA LEU A 105 6.45 -5.05 -7.21
C LEU A 105 7.79 -5.34 -7.88
N SER A 106 7.78 -5.92 -9.07
CA SER A 106 9.01 -6.24 -9.83
C SER A 106 9.83 -5.01 -10.25
N GLN A 107 9.25 -3.80 -10.18
CA GLN A 107 10.00 -2.55 -10.43
C GLN A 107 10.97 -2.19 -9.29
N ARG A 108 10.76 -2.75 -8.09
CA ARG A 108 11.50 -2.41 -6.87
C ARG A 108 12.09 -3.61 -6.15
N ALA A 109 11.44 -4.77 -6.27
CA ALA A 109 11.87 -6.02 -5.68
C ALA A 109 13.04 -6.62 -6.46
N ASP A 110 14.01 -7.17 -5.74
CA ASP A 110 15.02 -8.03 -6.35
C ASP A 110 14.44 -9.42 -6.74
N GLU A 111 15.19 -10.18 -7.54
CA GLU A 111 14.76 -11.49 -8.01
C GLU A 111 14.47 -12.48 -6.87
N LYS A 112 15.21 -12.38 -5.76
CA LYS A 112 15.02 -13.25 -4.60
C LYS A 112 13.72 -12.89 -3.87
N GLN A 113 13.47 -11.60 -3.63
CA GLN A 113 12.23 -11.11 -3.04
C GLN A 113 11.02 -11.54 -3.86
N MET A 114 11.08 -11.38 -5.19
CA MET A 114 9.98 -11.81 -6.07
C MET A 114 9.76 -13.32 -6.01
N LYS A 115 10.84 -14.12 -6.01
CA LYS A 115 10.75 -15.58 -5.88
C LYS A 115 10.13 -16.00 -4.54
N ASP A 116 10.58 -15.39 -3.43
CA ASP A 116 10.08 -15.69 -2.09
C ASP A 116 8.57 -15.41 -1.99
N LEU A 117 8.11 -14.29 -2.57
CA LEU A 117 6.68 -13.95 -2.62
C LEU A 117 5.89 -14.87 -3.56
N ASP A 118 6.42 -15.18 -4.75
CA ASP A 118 5.78 -16.11 -5.70
C ASP A 118 5.57 -17.49 -5.07
N GLU A 119 6.57 -18.00 -4.34
CA GLU A 119 6.50 -19.26 -3.63
C GLU A 119 5.44 -19.22 -2.51
N TYR A 120 5.45 -18.16 -1.69
CA TYR A 120 4.47 -17.97 -0.63
C TYR A 120 3.02 -17.94 -1.15
N TYR A 121 2.76 -17.16 -2.20
CA TYR A 121 1.42 -17.05 -2.79
C TYR A 121 1.09 -18.18 -3.77
N GLY A 122 2.03 -19.07 -4.07
CA GLY A 122 1.86 -20.19 -4.99
C GLY A 122 1.62 -19.77 -6.44
N ILE A 123 2.30 -18.72 -6.91
CA ILE A 123 2.29 -18.31 -8.32
C ILE A 123 3.16 -19.28 -9.11
N LYS A 124 2.53 -20.04 -10.00
CA LYS A 124 3.26 -20.86 -10.97
C LYS A 124 3.67 -19.94 -12.12
N LYS A 125 4.96 -19.86 -12.43
CA LYS A 125 5.41 -19.26 -13.70
C LYS A 125 4.63 -19.95 -14.82
N LEU A 126 3.80 -19.20 -15.55
CA LEU A 126 3.27 -19.67 -16.81
C LEU A 126 4.50 -19.94 -17.70
N LYS A 127 4.64 -21.21 -18.09
CA LYS A 127 5.69 -21.65 -19.01
C LYS A 127 5.49 -21.01 -20.38
#